data_AF-A0A959UNV3-F1
#
_entry.id   AF-A0A959UNV3-F1
#
_cell.length_a   1.000
_cell.length_b   1.000
_cell.length_c   1.000
_cell.angle_alpha   90.00
_cell.angle_beta   90.00
_cell.angle_gamma   90.00
#
_symmetry.space_group_name_H-M   'P 1'
#
loop_
_entity.id
_entity.type
_entity.pdbx_description
1 polymer ?
#
loop_
_entity_poly.entity_id
_entity_poly.type
_entity_poly.pdbx_seq_one_letter_code
_entity_poly.pdbx_strand_id
1 'polypeptide(L)'
;MSTATTSDLQAFQQTIREGIPEVLPPARPLDPSVSHAPKRKDILTDEEKKLALRNALRYFHPKHHATLAAEFAQELKDFGRIYMHRLRPEHPMHARPIDQY
;
A
#
# COMPACT_ATOMS: atom_id res chain seq x y z
N MET A 1 -16.42 -17.59 19.26
CA MET A 1 -15.81 -16.26 19.10
C MET A 1 -14.31 -16.44 19.30
N SER A 2 -13.52 -16.29 18.24
CA SER A 2 -12.08 -16.57 18.27
C SER A 2 -11.38 -15.49 19.09
N THR A 3 -10.85 -15.85 20.26
CA THR A 3 -10.00 -14.95 21.06
C THR A 3 -8.71 -14.75 20.28
N ALA A 4 -8.50 -13.55 19.73
CA ALA A 4 -7.17 -13.18 19.24
C ALA A 4 -6.18 -13.39 20.40
N THR A 5 -5.11 -14.14 20.16
CA THR A 5 -4.09 -14.37 21.16
C THR A 5 -3.49 -13.03 21.55
N THR A 6 -3.09 -12.79 22.80
CA THR A 6 -2.47 -11.53 23.23
C THR A 6 -1.31 -11.10 22.30
N SER A 7 -0.59 -12.06 21.73
CA SER A 7 0.45 -11.85 20.72
C SER A 7 -0.07 -11.24 19.40
N ASP A 8 -1.25 -11.65 18.92
CA ASP A 8 -1.83 -11.16 17.66
C ASP A 8 -2.29 -9.70 17.79
N LEU A 9 -2.80 -9.35 18.98
CA LEU A 9 -3.19 -7.99 19.29
C LEU A 9 -1.98 -7.04 19.35
N GLN A 10 -0.91 -7.46 20.03
CA GLN A 10 0.34 -6.69 20.10
C GLN A 10 0.94 -6.47 18.71
N ALA A 11 0.95 -7.51 17.86
CA ALA A 11 1.44 -7.40 16.49
C ALA A 11 0.61 -6.41 15.65
N PHE A 12 -0.72 -6.44 15.77
CA PHE A 12 -1.60 -5.45 15.12
C PHE A 12 -1.29 -4.03 15.58
N GLN A 13 -1.21 -3.79 16.89
CA GLN A 13 -0.92 -2.48 17.48
C GLN A 13 0.45 -1.94 17.03
N GLN A 14 1.46 -2.81 16.94
CA GLN A 14 2.78 -2.42 16.45
C GLN A 14 2.74 -2.04 14.97
N THR A 15 2.06 -2.84 14.15
CA THR A 15 1.93 -2.60 12.70
C THR A 15 1.27 -1.25 12.40
N ILE A 16 0.21 -0.88 13.12
CA ILE A 16 -0.48 0.41 12.88
C ILE A 16 0.33 1.62 13.37
N ARG A 17 1.25 1.43 14.32
CA ARG A 17 2.13 2.49 14.87
C ARG A 17 3.41 2.70 14.06
N GLU A 18 3.87 1.67 13.35
CA GLU A 18 5.09 1.72 12.54
C GLU A 18 5.00 2.74 11.40
N GLY A 19 3.82 2.88 10.78
CA GLY A 19 3.64 3.77 9.63
C GLY A 19 4.29 3.19 8.37
N ILE A 20 5.29 3.87 7.83
CA ILE A 20 6.02 3.40 6.64
C ILE A 20 7.24 2.60 7.12
N PRO A 21 7.29 1.28 6.88
CA PRO A 21 8.35 0.43 7.40
C PRO A 21 9.70 0.83 6.78
N GLU A 22 10.77 0.74 7.58
CA GLU A 22 12.11 1.07 7.12
C GLU A 22 12.57 0.12 6.00
N VAL A 23 12.23 -1.16 6.15
CA VAL A 23 12.47 -2.21 5.17
C VAL A 23 11.17 -2.43 4.40
N LEU A 24 11.23 -2.31 3.08
CA LEU A 24 10.03 -2.51 2.26
C LEU A 24 9.54 -3.95 2.36
N PRO A 25 8.25 -4.18 2.61
CA PRO A 25 7.67 -5.52 2.55
C PRO A 25 7.75 -6.04 1.10
N PRO A 26 7.69 -7.36 0.88
CA PRO A 26 7.71 -7.93 -0.46
C PRO A 26 6.56 -7.39 -1.33
N ALA A 27 6.77 -7.35 -2.64
CA ALA A 27 5.70 -7.07 -3.59
C ALA A 27 4.63 -8.15 -3.45
N ARG A 28 3.35 -7.76 -3.52
CA ARG A 28 2.24 -8.69 -3.34
C ARG A 28 1.32 -8.71 -4.56
N PRO A 29 0.82 -9.89 -4.94
CA PRO A 29 -0.15 -10.01 -6.01
C PRO A 29 -1.49 -9.38 -5.59
N LEU A 30 -2.26 -8.99 -6.59
CA LEU A 30 -3.62 -8.54 -6.41
C LEU A 30 -4.48 -9.71 -5.92
N ASP A 31 -5.35 -9.45 -4.94
CA ASP A 31 -6.22 -10.48 -4.36
C ASP A 31 -7.46 -10.69 -5.24
N PRO A 32 -7.62 -11.83 -5.94
CA PRO A 32 -8.74 -12.03 -6.85
C PRO A 32 -10.07 -12.26 -6.12
N SER A 33 -10.06 -12.49 -4.80
CA SER A 33 -11.28 -12.77 -4.03
C SER A 33 -12.13 -11.52 -3.73
N VAL A 34 -11.56 -10.33 -3.91
CA VAL A 34 -12.24 -9.06 -3.68
C VAL A 34 -12.53 -8.32 -4.98
N SER A 35 -13.60 -7.54 -5.00
CA SER A 35 -13.91 -6.67 -6.12
C SER A 35 -12.87 -5.56 -6.22
N HIS A 36 -12.37 -5.32 -7.44
CA HIS A 36 -11.39 -4.27 -7.73
C HIS A 36 -12.05 -3.09 -8.44
N ALA A 37 -11.51 -1.90 -8.18
CA ALA A 37 -11.91 -0.72 -8.93
C ALA A 37 -11.59 -0.91 -10.42
N PRO A 38 -12.48 -0.47 -11.33
CA PRO A 38 -12.19 -0.53 -12.76
C PRO A 38 -10.99 0.35 -13.11
N LYS A 39 -10.26 -0.05 -14.15
CA LYS A 39 -9.14 0.74 -14.70
C LYS A 39 -9.61 2.14 -15.05
N ARG A 40 -8.89 3.16 -14.57
CA ARG A 40 -9.17 4.55 -14.93
C ARG A 40 -8.59 4.89 -16.31
N LYS A 41 -9.24 5.82 -17.00
CA LYS A 41 -8.77 6.33 -18.29
C LYS A 41 -7.38 6.94 -18.14
N ASP A 42 -6.48 6.58 -19.04
CA ASP A 42 -5.16 7.19 -19.14
C ASP A 42 -5.30 8.53 -19.87
N ILE A 43 -5.42 9.60 -19.08
CA ILE A 43 -5.61 10.98 -19.57
C ILE A 43 -4.41 11.87 -19.27
N LEU A 44 -3.40 11.33 -18.59
CA LEU A 44 -2.23 12.11 -18.17
C LEU A 44 -1.22 12.18 -19.32
N THR A 45 -0.66 13.36 -19.50
CA THR A 45 0.53 13.57 -20.33
C THR A 45 1.76 12.94 -19.68
N ASP A 46 2.85 12.77 -20.44
CA ASP A 46 4.08 12.18 -19.91
C ASP A 46 4.67 13.01 -18.76
N GLU A 47 4.56 14.33 -18.81
CA GLU A 47 4.99 15.21 -17.71
C GLU A 47 4.11 15.07 -16.47
N GLU A 48 2.80 14.92 -16.63
CA GLU A 48 1.89 14.65 -15.51
C GLU A 48 2.11 13.26 -14.91
N LYS A 49 2.47 12.26 -15.71
CA LYS A 49 2.87 10.93 -15.22
C LYS A 49 4.14 11.01 -14.38
N LYS A 50 5.17 11.74 -14.86
CA LYS A 50 6.38 12.00 -14.08
C LYS A 50 6.06 12.74 -12.77
N LEU A 51 5.19 13.75 -12.82
CA LEU A 51 4.75 14.47 -11.63
C LEU A 51 4.00 13.57 -10.65
N ALA A 52 3.11 12.69 -11.14
CA ALA A 52 2.40 11.73 -10.31
C ALA A 52 3.35 10.77 -9.58
N LEU A 53 4.40 10.29 -10.27
CA LEU A 53 5.44 9.48 -9.65
C LEU A 53 6.21 10.24 -8.57
N ARG A 54 6.63 11.49 -8.83
CA ARG A 54 7.29 12.32 -7.81
C ARG A 54 6.39 12.56 -6.60
N ASN A 55 5.10 12.81 -6.83
CA ASN A 55 4.11 13.00 -5.77
C ASN A 55 3.91 11.73 -4.93
N ALA A 56 3.95 10.55 -5.54
CA ALA A 56 3.90 9.28 -4.82
C ALA A 56 5.19 9.02 -4.03
N LEU A 57 6.35 9.32 -4.63
CA LEU A 57 7.66 9.05 -4.02
C LEU A 57 7.99 9.96 -2.83
N ARG A 58 7.32 11.11 -2.67
CA ARG A 58 7.55 12.04 -1.56
C ARG A 58 7.32 11.44 -0.17
N TYR A 59 6.55 10.35 -0.09
CA TYR A 59 6.25 9.66 1.16
C TYR A 59 7.36 8.68 1.58
N PHE A 60 8.34 8.40 0.71
CA PHE A 60 9.33 7.35 0.91
C PHE A 60 10.75 7.90 0.98
N HIS A 61 11.58 7.24 1.78
CA HIS A 61 13.00 7.54 1.84
C HIS A 61 13.66 7.32 0.46
N PRO A 62 14.63 8.18 0.02
CA PRO A 62 15.27 8.08 -1.29
C PRO A 62 15.86 6.71 -1.63
N LYS A 63 16.32 5.97 -0.61
CA LYS A 63 16.83 4.58 -0.74
C LYS A 63 15.82 3.63 -1.42
N HIS A 64 14.52 3.92 -1.29
CA HIS A 64 13.43 3.12 -1.83
C HIS A 64 12.95 3.58 -3.21
N HIS A 65 13.40 4.75 -3.68
CA HIS A 65 12.84 5.37 -4.90
C HIS A 65 13.09 4.54 -6.15
N ALA A 66 14.27 3.91 -6.29
CA ALA A 66 14.58 3.10 -7.46
C ALA A 66 13.60 1.92 -7.62
N THR A 67 13.27 1.25 -6.51
CA THR A 67 12.32 0.14 -6.49
C THR A 67 10.88 0.63 -6.69
N LEU A 68 10.46 1.61 -5.89
CA LEU A 68 9.07 2.07 -5.88
C LEU A 68 8.68 2.84 -7.15
N ALA A 69 9.61 3.54 -7.79
CA ALA A 69 9.32 4.27 -9.02
C ALA A 69 8.86 3.34 -10.15
N ALA A 70 9.54 2.19 -10.32
CA ALA A 70 9.17 1.20 -11.31
C ALA A 70 7.79 0.60 -11.03
N GLU A 71 7.50 0.29 -9.76
CA GLU A 71 6.21 -0.25 -9.34
C GLU A 71 5.08 0.75 -9.53
N PHE A 72 5.27 2.00 -9.10
CA PHE A 72 4.25 3.04 -9.24
C PHE A 72 3.99 3.38 -10.72
N ALA A 73 5.01 3.33 -11.57
CA ALA A 73 4.83 3.51 -13.01
C ALA A 73 3.99 2.38 -13.61
N GLN A 74 4.22 1.14 -13.15
CA GLN A 74 3.44 -0.02 -13.57
C GLN A 74 1.99 0.07 -13.08
N GLU A 75 1.77 0.45 -11.82
CA GLU A 75 0.41 0.66 -11.28
C GLU A 75 -0.35 1.76 -12.05
N LEU A 76 0.32 2.87 -12.37
CA LEU A 76 -0.28 3.94 -13.15
C LEU A 76 -0.68 3.46 -14.55
N LYS A 77 0.12 2.60 -15.18
CA LYS A 77 -0.17 2.01 -16.49
C LYS A 77 -1.31 0.99 -16.44
N ASP A 78 -1.33 0.14 -15.42
CA ASP A 78 -2.27 -0.98 -15.32
C ASP A 78 -3.63 -0.52 -14.80
N PHE A 79 -3.64 0.35 -13.79
CA PHE A 79 -4.86 0.76 -13.09
C PHE A 79 -5.26 2.21 -13.35
N GLY A 80 -4.36 3.04 -13.89
CA GLY A 80 -4.58 4.49 -14.03
C GLY A 80 -4.45 5.25 -12.70
N ARG A 81 -3.95 4.58 -11.65
CA ARG A 81 -3.73 5.13 -10.30
C ARG A 81 -2.56 4.43 -9.63
N ILE A 82 -1.88 5.15 -8.75
CA ILE A 82 -0.84 4.63 -7.87
C ILE A 82 -1.52 4.32 -6.53
N TYR A 83 -1.71 3.04 -6.23
CA TYR A 83 -2.33 2.54 -4.99
C TYR A 83 -1.29 2.17 -3.93
N MET A 84 -0.04 1.93 -4.35
CA MET A 84 1.04 1.46 -3.49
C MET A 84 0.71 0.09 -2.86
N HIS A 85 0.32 -0.89 -3.69
CA HIS A 85 -0.17 -2.20 -3.22
C HIS A 85 0.81 -2.94 -2.30
N ARG A 86 2.11 -2.69 -2.48
CA ARG A 86 3.18 -3.19 -1.59
C ARG A 86 2.93 -2.86 -0.11
N LEU A 87 2.30 -1.73 0.21
CA LEU A 87 2.14 -1.24 1.59
C LEU A 87 0.77 -1.51 2.22
N ARG A 88 -0.12 -2.21 1.51
CA ARG A 88 -1.41 -2.65 2.08
C ARG A 88 -1.19 -3.44 3.41
N PRO A 89 -1.95 -3.23 4.48
CA PRO A 89 -1.77 -4.05 5.68
C PRO A 89 -2.12 -5.53 5.43
N GLU A 90 -1.45 -6.44 6.16
CA GLU A 90 -1.69 -7.90 6.06
C GLU A 90 -2.79 -8.39 7.01
N HIS A 91 -2.99 -7.67 8.10
CA HIS A 91 -4.04 -8.02 9.04
C HIS A 91 -5.43 -7.85 8.40
N PRO A 92 -6.43 -8.64 8.84
CA PRO A 92 -7.80 -8.47 8.35
C PRO A 92 -8.30 -7.05 8.60
N MET A 93 -8.66 -6.34 7.53
CA MET A 93 -9.21 -4.98 7.60
C MET A 93 -10.68 -5.04 8.01
N HIS A 94 -10.97 -4.76 9.27
CA HIS A 94 -12.32 -4.65 9.84
C HIS A 94 -12.30 -3.73 11.06
N ALA A 95 -13.48 -3.27 11.49
CA ALA A 95 -13.61 -2.49 12.71
C ALA A 95 -13.27 -3.33 13.95
N ARG A 96 -12.44 -2.76 14.84
CA ARG A 96 -12.06 -3.36 16.12
C ARG A 96 -12.55 -2.51 17.31
N PRO A 97 -12.72 -3.13 18.50
CA PRO A 97 -12.93 -2.41 19.76
C PRO A 97 -11.84 -1.37 20.06
N ILE A 98 -12.19 -0.29 20.77
CA ILE A 98 -11.28 0.84 21.03
C ILE A 98 -10.06 0.44 21.86
N ASP A 99 -10.19 -0.54 22.75
CA ASP A 99 -9.13 -1.10 23.58
C ASP A 99 -8.08 -1.90 22.78
N GLN A 100 -8.32 -2.15 21.50
CA GLN A 100 -7.41 -2.90 20.63
C GLN A 100 -6.43 -2.05 19.83
N TYR A 101 -6.49 -0.71 19.91
CA TYR A 101 -5.59 0.21 19.19
C TYR A 101 -4.41 0.67 20.06
#